data_AF-A0A2W1A667-F1
#
_entry.id   AF-A0A2W1A667-F1
#
_cell.length_a   1.000
_cell.length_b   1.000
_cell.length_c   1.000
_cell.angle_alpha   90.00
_cell.angle_beta   90.00
_cell.angle_gamma   90.00
#
_symmetry.space_group_name_H-M   'P 1'
#
loop_
_entity.id
_entity.type
_entity.pdbx_description
1 polymer ?
#
loop_
_entity_poly.entity_id
_entity_poly.type
_entity_poly.pdbx_seq_one_letter_code
_entity_poly.pdbx_strand_id
1 'polypeptide(L)'
;MYDFGIMFKFIILSILICTLMVGVACGGSATTEKSAGQDSSNLAESVEDSVEDSQYGGVFFTIAEGEMSDRRKDHVVLLMPDGKVMVVGGRSSSATQQRVPRLKSAELYDPTTEEWTYLAEMINTLSAAGRESPAGSVLKDGRVFMTGGQNSSNDPLKTSELYDLKTDTWTKGPKLLSWIQRHTHTLLDDGRVIIIGGTDDLSQLKKTAVFDPATDTITKVAEMTTGRSNHTATLLLDGRILVAGGGKRELSDATDTAEVYDPETDTWTSAGRMNEARLSHTAHLLPDGKVLVTGSKGKLASTEVYDPETNSWYTTCPMMTGRSDHSGSLLIDGRVFVTGGEGNIASTEIYDPWTGEWSSGPKLNVSRNRHRQITMQDGSVLITGGQGPEKMSVVVEYFKPDPITSQDSPSKLGCGGSLVVKETTDEDEYNANSPDTDAAHSDRFSEIDDAGLSEADLVFTDPDIADSADDVIVVPLRTPGTIRIGQGIGSPSVDATGTIVRFKELVANSEAEGVIVKVNLRNGGWDMGDMDLVIGPGESGPAVKKFARVWIGLLGVGTDESGAVTATVVVFEPGK
;
A
#
# COMPACT_ATOMS: atom_id res chain seq x y z
N MET A 1 41.34 -41.72 47.74
CA MET A 1 42.64 -42.14 47.16
C MET A 1 42.41 -42.41 45.69
N TYR A 2 42.96 -41.53 44.85
CA TYR A 2 43.21 -41.61 43.39
C TYR A 2 42.05 -42.05 42.47
N ASP A 3 41.73 -41.35 41.38
CA ASP A 3 42.71 -40.86 40.41
C ASP A 3 42.23 -39.60 39.66
N PHE A 4 42.99 -38.52 39.82
CA PHE A 4 42.77 -37.17 39.26
C PHE A 4 43.53 -37.02 37.92
N GLY A 5 43.54 -38.08 37.11
CA GLY A 5 44.49 -38.26 35.99
C GLY A 5 43.96 -38.06 34.58
N ILE A 6 42.66 -37.83 34.37
CA ILE A 6 42.05 -37.85 33.01
C ILE A 6 41.64 -36.45 32.51
N MET A 7 41.52 -35.44 33.40
CA MET A 7 41.12 -34.08 33.02
C MET A 7 42.28 -33.17 32.55
N PHE A 8 43.54 -33.61 32.59
CA PHE A 8 44.70 -32.79 32.19
C PHE A 8 45.28 -33.11 30.80
N LYS A 9 44.77 -34.16 30.12
CA LYS A 9 45.29 -34.59 28.81
C LYS A 9 44.56 -34.01 27.58
N PHE A 10 43.42 -33.35 27.75
CA PHE A 10 42.73 -32.66 26.63
C PHE A 10 43.03 -31.16 26.52
N ILE A 11 43.62 -30.56 27.55
CA ILE A 11 43.96 -29.11 27.54
C ILE A 11 45.36 -28.85 26.94
N ILE A 12 46.23 -29.87 26.87
CA ILE A 12 47.60 -29.73 26.33
C ILE A 12 47.68 -30.00 24.81
N LEU A 13 46.63 -30.55 24.18
CA LEU A 13 46.63 -30.79 22.73
C LEU A 13 46.15 -29.59 21.89
N SER A 14 45.52 -28.58 22.50
CA SER A 14 45.03 -27.37 21.80
C SER A 14 46.01 -26.18 21.82
N ILE A 15 47.16 -26.29 22.50
CA ILE A 15 48.16 -25.21 22.59
C ILE A 15 49.38 -25.48 21.67
N LEU A 16 49.44 -26.63 20.99
CA LEU A 16 50.61 -27.04 20.17
C LEU A 16 50.42 -26.89 18.64
N ILE A 17 49.41 -26.14 18.17
CA ILE A 17 49.20 -25.85 16.73
C ILE A 17 49.33 -24.35 16.40
N CYS A 18 49.64 -23.49 17.37
CA CYS A 18 49.77 -22.04 17.15
C CYS A 18 51.20 -21.48 17.07
N THR A 19 52.26 -22.30 17.02
CA THR A 19 53.63 -21.75 16.93
C THR A 19 54.57 -22.63 16.11
N LEU A 20 54.63 -22.43 14.79
CA LEU A 20 55.87 -22.52 14.00
C LEU A 20 55.65 -21.97 12.57
N MET A 21 56.10 -20.75 12.31
CA MET A 21 56.83 -20.34 11.08
C MET A 21 57.09 -18.83 11.12
N VAL A 22 58.17 -18.44 11.78
CA VAL A 22 58.91 -17.19 11.50
C VAL A 22 60.40 -17.52 11.43
N GLY A 23 61.05 -16.96 10.41
CA GLY A 23 62.50 -16.86 10.18
C GLY A 23 62.73 -16.87 8.67
N VAL A 24 63.24 -15.83 8.00
CA VAL A 24 64.51 -15.08 8.14
C VAL A 24 64.43 -13.94 7.08
N ALA A 25 64.99 -12.71 7.14
CA ALA A 25 65.72 -11.91 8.12
C ALA A 25 65.94 -10.46 7.62
N CYS A 26 66.24 -9.57 8.59
CA CYS A 26 67.22 -8.47 8.65
C CYS A 26 67.20 -7.20 7.75
N GLY A 27 67.26 -6.05 8.46
CA GLY A 27 67.88 -4.75 8.11
C GLY A 27 66.84 -3.62 8.02
N GLY A 28 66.60 -2.74 9.01
CA GLY A 28 67.49 -1.75 9.68
C GLY A 28 67.64 -0.51 8.78
N SER A 29 67.39 0.76 9.12
CA SER A 29 67.14 1.52 10.36
C SER A 29 66.45 2.87 10.04
N ALA A 30 66.05 3.60 11.10
CA ALA A 30 65.45 4.95 11.18
C ALA A 30 66.11 6.06 10.30
N THR A 31 65.52 7.21 9.95
CA THR A 31 64.87 8.29 10.76
C THR A 31 64.06 9.28 9.90
N THR A 32 63.22 10.07 10.59
CA THR A 32 62.39 11.26 10.24
C THR A 32 62.96 12.31 9.26
N GLU A 33 62.10 12.92 8.41
CA GLU A 33 61.80 14.38 8.36
C GLU A 33 60.85 14.77 7.19
N LYS A 34 60.03 15.81 7.44
CA LYS A 34 59.21 16.55 6.45
C LYS A 34 60.11 17.46 5.59
N SER A 35 59.90 17.54 4.28
CA SER A 35 59.70 18.83 3.58
C SER A 35 59.22 18.63 2.13
N ALA A 36 58.56 19.67 1.61
CA ALA A 36 57.85 19.74 0.35
C ALA A 36 58.77 19.98 -0.86
N GLY A 37 58.28 19.67 -2.06
CA GLY A 37 58.77 20.31 -3.30
C GLY A 37 58.59 19.52 -4.60
N GLN A 38 57.63 20.01 -5.41
CA GLN A 38 57.61 20.07 -6.89
C GLN A 38 57.11 18.89 -7.74
N ASP A 39 55.90 19.12 -8.27
CA ASP A 39 55.42 18.92 -9.64
C ASP A 39 56.36 18.25 -10.67
N SER A 40 55.84 17.24 -11.38
CA SER A 40 55.22 17.48 -12.69
C SER A 40 54.74 16.20 -13.40
N SER A 41 53.57 16.34 -14.02
CA SER A 41 53.07 15.69 -15.23
C SER A 41 52.42 14.29 -15.16
N ASN A 42 51.08 14.33 -15.33
CA ASN A 42 50.29 13.59 -16.32
C ASN A 42 50.06 12.08 -16.15
N LEU A 43 48.88 11.72 -15.61
CA LEU A 43 47.70 11.26 -16.38
C LEU A 43 46.69 10.64 -15.38
N ALA A 44 45.69 11.41 -14.97
CA ALA A 44 44.50 10.89 -14.32
C ALA A 44 43.36 10.98 -15.34
N GLU A 45 42.97 9.85 -15.92
CA GLU A 45 41.62 9.70 -16.48
C GLU A 45 40.67 9.52 -15.30
N SER A 46 39.86 10.55 -15.06
CA SER A 46 38.68 10.50 -14.21
C SER A 46 37.60 9.67 -14.89
N VAL A 47 37.23 8.55 -14.29
CA VAL A 47 35.91 7.96 -14.53
C VAL A 47 34.93 8.78 -13.70
N GLU A 48 34.28 9.75 -14.34
CA GLU A 48 33.08 10.38 -13.80
C GLU A 48 31.97 9.32 -13.78
N ASP A 49 31.52 8.95 -12.59
CA ASP A 49 30.32 8.16 -12.38
C ASP A 49 29.14 9.04 -12.81
N SER A 50 28.59 8.76 -14.00
CA SER A 50 27.47 9.52 -14.55
C SER A 50 26.26 9.35 -13.64
N VAL A 51 25.87 10.43 -12.97
CA VAL A 51 24.57 10.56 -12.31
C VAL A 51 23.51 10.40 -13.41
N GLU A 52 22.90 9.21 -13.49
CA GLU A 52 21.66 9.05 -14.26
C GLU A 52 20.63 9.99 -13.62
N ASP A 53 20.23 10.99 -14.41
CA ASP A 53 19.21 11.98 -14.08
C ASP A 53 17.89 11.22 -13.85
N SER A 54 17.59 10.91 -12.59
CA SER A 54 16.28 10.36 -12.27
C SER A 54 15.27 11.44 -12.60
N GLN A 55 14.16 11.09 -13.26
CA GLN A 55 13.06 12.03 -13.55
C GLN A 55 12.45 12.68 -12.29
N TYR A 56 12.91 12.26 -11.11
CA TYR A 56 12.56 12.77 -9.79
C TYR A 56 13.65 13.66 -9.19
N GLY A 57 14.58 14.20 -10.00
CA GLY A 57 15.63 15.11 -9.54
C GLY A 57 16.57 14.47 -8.51
N GLY A 58 17.48 15.25 -7.93
CA GLY A 58 18.42 14.80 -6.89
C GLY A 58 17.78 14.49 -5.54
N VAL A 59 16.67 13.75 -5.51
CA VAL A 59 15.97 13.33 -4.30
C VAL A 59 16.73 12.16 -3.69
N PHE A 60 17.18 12.33 -2.45
CA PHE A 60 17.85 11.29 -1.67
C PHE A 60 16.97 10.90 -0.50
N PHE A 61 17.14 9.68 0.00
CA PHE A 61 16.57 9.31 1.29
C PHE A 61 17.21 10.13 2.40
N THR A 62 16.38 10.75 3.23
CA THR A 62 16.84 11.39 4.47
C THR A 62 16.79 10.36 5.59
N ILE A 63 17.90 10.20 6.31
CA ILE A 63 17.89 9.44 7.56
C ILE A 63 17.27 10.33 8.63
N ALA A 64 16.25 9.81 9.32
CA ALA A 64 15.65 10.46 10.49
C ALA A 64 16.71 10.86 11.52
N GLU A 65 16.61 12.03 12.14
CA GLU A 65 17.49 12.32 13.28
C GLU A 65 17.23 11.35 14.46
N GLY A 66 15.99 10.88 14.59
CA GLY A 66 15.58 9.87 15.57
C GLY A 66 15.67 8.41 15.07
N GLU A 67 16.33 7.55 15.83
CA GLU A 67 16.31 6.10 15.61
C GLU A 67 15.19 5.42 16.43
N MET A 68 14.66 4.31 15.92
CA MET A 68 13.85 3.42 16.76
C MET A 68 14.71 2.89 17.91
N SER A 69 14.11 2.77 19.08
CA SER A 69 14.80 2.26 20.27
C SER A 69 15.05 0.76 20.18
N ASP A 70 14.07 -0.01 19.68
CA ASP A 70 14.22 -1.44 19.43
C ASP A 70 14.54 -1.75 17.97
N ARG A 71 15.41 -2.74 17.76
CA ARG A 71 15.62 -3.37 16.45
C ARG A 71 14.43 -4.27 16.15
N ARG A 72 13.73 -4.03 15.03
CA ARG A 72 12.51 -4.79 14.66
C ARG A 72 12.56 -5.25 13.21
N LYS A 73 12.03 -6.44 12.94
CA LYS A 73 11.50 -6.85 11.63
C LYS A 73 10.22 -7.62 11.83
N ASP A 74 9.46 -7.85 10.76
CA ASP A 74 8.18 -8.57 10.83
C ASP A 74 7.23 -7.93 11.87
N HIS A 75 7.38 -6.63 12.12
CA HIS A 75 6.55 -5.82 13.01
C HIS A 75 5.34 -5.25 12.25
N VAL A 76 4.49 -4.56 13.00
CA VAL A 76 3.36 -3.79 12.46
C VAL A 76 3.70 -2.31 12.54
N VAL A 77 3.34 -1.56 11.50
CA VAL A 77 3.38 -0.09 11.44
C VAL A 77 1.96 0.42 11.23
N LEU A 78 1.56 1.45 11.96
CA LEU A 78 0.21 2.00 11.94
C LEU A 78 0.27 3.52 11.92
N LEU A 79 -0.46 4.15 11.01
CA LEU A 79 -0.68 5.59 11.01
C LEU A 79 -1.83 5.90 11.96
N MET A 80 -1.55 6.65 13.01
CA MET A 80 -2.52 7.04 14.02
C MET A 80 -3.35 8.24 13.53
N PRO A 81 -4.58 8.45 14.07
CA PRO A 81 -5.45 9.54 13.60
C PRO A 81 -4.86 10.93 13.78
N ASP A 82 -3.94 11.10 14.74
CA ASP A 82 -3.22 12.34 15.01
C ASP A 82 -1.96 12.53 14.15
N GLY A 83 -1.76 11.70 13.14
CA GLY A 83 -0.63 11.77 12.21
C GLY A 83 0.65 11.10 12.70
N LYS A 84 0.70 10.64 13.96
CA LYS A 84 1.86 9.91 14.49
C LYS A 84 1.91 8.49 13.95
N VAL A 85 3.09 7.86 14.01
CA VAL A 85 3.26 6.48 13.54
C VAL A 85 3.62 5.55 14.68
N MET A 86 2.77 4.55 14.92
CA MET A 86 3.02 3.53 15.93
C MET A 86 3.70 2.31 15.28
N VAL A 87 4.80 1.83 15.88
CA VAL A 87 5.42 0.53 15.54
C VAL A 87 5.24 -0.43 16.69
N VAL A 88 4.78 -1.65 16.40
CA VAL A 88 4.40 -2.62 17.44
C VAL A 88 4.95 -4.01 17.16
N GLY A 89 5.55 -4.60 18.19
CA GLY A 89 6.02 -5.98 18.15
C GLY A 89 7.16 -6.19 17.16
N GLY A 90 7.15 -7.36 16.52
CA GLY A 90 8.22 -7.84 15.65
C GLY A 90 9.25 -8.69 16.37
N ARG A 91 10.32 -8.99 15.64
CA ARG A 91 11.47 -9.76 16.12
C ARG A 91 12.70 -8.87 16.21
N SER A 92 13.44 -8.99 17.30
CA SER A 92 14.70 -8.27 17.54
C SER A 92 15.92 -9.19 17.37
N SER A 93 17.14 -8.66 17.46
CA SER A 93 18.39 -9.44 17.40
C SER A 93 18.78 -9.93 18.79
N SER A 94 19.39 -11.12 18.87
CA SER A 94 20.06 -11.56 20.10
C SER A 94 21.57 -11.64 19.90
N ALA A 95 22.34 -11.02 20.80
CA ALA A 95 23.80 -11.08 20.78
C ALA A 95 24.34 -12.39 21.40
N THR A 96 23.53 -13.11 22.20
CA THR A 96 24.03 -14.22 23.04
C THR A 96 23.05 -15.41 23.23
N GLN A 97 21.82 -15.37 22.71
CA GLN A 97 20.82 -16.43 22.98
C GLN A 97 20.57 -17.37 21.81
N GLN A 98 20.36 -18.66 22.13
CA GLN A 98 19.86 -19.70 21.22
C GLN A 98 18.43 -19.42 20.69
N ARG A 99 17.65 -18.53 21.32
CA ARG A 99 16.32 -18.10 20.84
C ARG A 99 16.28 -16.58 20.68
N VAL A 100 15.70 -16.13 19.58
CA VAL A 100 15.62 -14.72 19.22
C VAL A 100 14.35 -14.09 19.83
N PRO A 101 14.45 -12.95 20.55
CA PRO A 101 13.31 -12.39 21.28
C PRO A 101 12.25 -11.81 20.34
N ARG A 102 10.99 -12.02 20.72
CA ARG A 102 9.81 -11.37 20.10
C ARG A 102 9.40 -10.21 20.98
N LEU A 103 9.14 -9.07 20.35
CA LEU A 103 8.97 -7.79 21.03
C LEU A 103 7.54 -7.62 21.53
N LYS A 104 7.43 -7.14 22.77
CA LYS A 104 6.19 -6.65 23.39
C LYS A 104 6.07 -5.12 23.32
N SER A 105 7.17 -4.46 23.02
CA SER A 105 7.28 -3.01 22.95
C SER A 105 6.49 -2.46 21.78
N ALA A 106 5.87 -1.31 22.05
CA ALA A 106 5.34 -0.39 21.08
C ALA A 106 6.10 0.94 21.22
N GLU A 107 6.37 1.58 20.09
CA GLU A 107 6.97 2.91 20.05
C GLU A 107 6.12 3.81 19.15
N LEU A 108 6.05 5.09 19.50
CA LEU A 108 5.34 6.11 18.77
C LEU A 108 6.34 7.11 18.21
N TYR A 109 6.27 7.33 16.90
CA TYR A 109 7.03 8.33 16.19
C TYR A 109 6.17 9.58 15.98
N ASP A 110 6.69 10.74 16.39
CA ASP A 110 6.09 12.03 16.09
C ASP A 110 6.80 12.68 14.88
N PRO A 111 6.16 12.79 13.71
CA PRO A 111 6.76 13.39 12.52
C PRO A 111 7.07 14.89 12.65
N THR A 112 6.50 15.56 13.66
CA THR A 112 6.73 17.00 13.87
C THR A 112 8.02 17.27 14.63
N THR A 113 8.37 16.39 15.58
CA THR A 113 9.56 16.53 16.41
C THR A 113 10.69 15.58 16.02
N GLU A 114 10.39 14.60 15.15
CA GLU A 114 11.27 13.49 14.79
C GLU A 114 11.69 12.59 15.97
N GLU A 115 10.90 12.59 17.03
CA GLU A 115 11.20 11.83 18.26
C GLU A 115 10.43 10.50 18.34
N TRP A 116 11.09 9.51 18.95
CA TRP A 116 10.51 8.22 19.29
C TRP A 116 10.23 8.14 20.79
N THR A 117 9.01 7.74 21.15
CA THR A 117 8.59 7.53 22.54
C THR A 117 8.12 6.11 22.76
N TYR A 118 8.56 5.46 23.84
CA TYR A 118 8.01 4.18 24.25
C TYR A 118 6.57 4.34 24.75
N LEU A 119 5.71 3.43 24.29
CA LEU A 119 4.36 3.25 24.81
C LEU A 119 4.32 2.05 25.76
N ALA A 120 3.19 1.87 26.43
CA ALA A 120 2.94 0.67 27.21
C ALA A 120 3.17 -0.61 26.38
N GLU A 121 3.67 -1.64 27.06
CA GLU A 121 3.97 -2.92 26.41
C GLU A 121 2.73 -3.82 26.33
N MET A 122 2.67 -4.63 25.28
CA MET A 122 1.66 -5.68 25.14
C MET A 122 1.70 -6.65 26.34
N ILE A 123 0.52 -7.02 26.83
CA ILE A 123 0.31 -7.73 28.12
C ILE A 123 0.41 -9.26 28.03
N ASN A 124 0.49 -9.83 26.83
CA ASN A 124 0.29 -11.24 26.47
C ASN A 124 0.21 -12.26 27.64
N THR A 125 -1.02 -12.53 28.07
CA THR A 125 -1.41 -13.27 29.29
C THR A 125 -1.08 -14.78 29.31
N LEU A 126 -0.48 -15.35 28.26
CA LEU A 126 -0.15 -16.79 28.19
C LEU A 126 1.33 -17.10 27.90
N SER A 127 2.14 -16.10 27.58
CA SER A 127 3.59 -16.20 27.58
C SER A 127 4.16 -14.80 27.70
N ALA A 128 5.13 -14.59 28.57
CA ALA A 128 5.97 -13.39 28.68
C ALA A 128 6.81 -13.12 27.40
N ALA A 129 6.34 -13.53 26.22
CA ALA A 129 6.97 -13.42 24.94
C ALA A 129 6.10 -12.52 24.06
N GLY A 130 6.74 -11.51 23.46
CA GLY A 130 6.11 -10.66 22.46
C GLY A 130 5.70 -11.42 21.21
N ARG A 131 5.36 -10.68 20.15
CA ARG A 131 4.79 -11.25 18.92
C ARG A 131 5.50 -10.74 17.66
N GLU A 132 5.92 -11.65 16.79
CA GLU A 132 6.34 -11.34 15.41
C GLU A 132 5.26 -11.77 14.40
N SER A 133 5.21 -11.09 13.26
CA SER A 133 4.15 -11.28 12.26
C SER A 133 2.71 -11.25 12.80
N PRO A 134 2.34 -10.37 13.77
CA PRO A 134 0.94 -10.16 14.11
C PRO A 134 0.24 -9.35 12.99
N ALA A 135 -1.08 -9.25 13.06
CA ALA A 135 -1.85 -8.26 12.31
C ALA A 135 -2.36 -7.18 13.27
N GLY A 136 -2.41 -5.94 12.79
CA GLY A 136 -2.83 -4.79 13.56
C GLY A 136 -3.67 -3.82 12.73
N SER A 137 -4.62 -3.15 13.37
CA SER A 137 -5.43 -2.10 12.73
C SER A 137 -5.75 -0.99 13.72
N VAL A 138 -5.76 0.25 13.24
CA VAL A 138 -6.34 1.39 13.95
C VAL A 138 -7.84 1.35 13.74
N LEU A 139 -8.60 1.38 14.82
CA LEU A 139 -10.06 1.38 14.85
C LEU A 139 -10.57 2.82 14.74
N LYS A 140 -11.81 2.99 14.28
CA LYS A 140 -12.44 4.33 14.16
C LYS A 140 -12.59 5.06 15.49
N ASP A 141 -12.62 4.33 16.60
CA ASP A 141 -12.66 4.91 17.95
C ASP A 141 -11.26 5.32 18.48
N GLY A 142 -10.21 5.15 17.67
CA GLY A 142 -8.83 5.49 17.99
C GLY A 142 -8.05 4.40 18.73
N ARG A 143 -8.67 3.25 19.06
CA ARG A 143 -7.97 2.10 19.63
C ARG A 143 -7.17 1.36 18.55
N VAL A 144 -6.17 0.58 18.97
CA VAL A 144 -5.44 -0.33 18.09
C VAL A 144 -5.75 -1.77 18.44
N PHE A 145 -6.22 -2.54 17.46
CA PHE A 145 -6.54 -3.95 17.61
C PHE A 145 -5.42 -4.83 17.05
N MET A 146 -4.80 -5.64 17.91
CA MET A 146 -3.70 -6.54 17.56
C MET A 146 -4.12 -7.99 17.72
N THR A 147 -3.75 -8.85 16.76
CA THR A 147 -4.09 -10.28 16.79
C THR A 147 -2.94 -11.19 16.39
N GLY A 148 -2.90 -12.36 17.02
CA GLY A 148 -2.05 -13.47 16.59
C GLY A 148 -0.55 -13.15 16.61
N GLY A 149 0.15 -13.70 15.61
CA GLY A 149 1.61 -13.66 15.49
C GLY A 149 2.26 -14.90 16.09
N GLN A 150 3.59 -14.89 16.13
CA GLN A 150 4.41 -15.97 16.66
C GLN A 150 5.15 -15.53 17.92
N ASN A 151 5.24 -16.43 18.91
CA ASN A 151 5.99 -16.16 20.14
C ASN A 151 7.48 -16.59 20.03
N SER A 152 8.23 -16.40 21.11
CA SER A 152 9.66 -16.80 21.19
C SER A 152 9.89 -18.31 21.06
N SER A 153 8.84 -19.11 21.26
CA SER A 153 8.88 -20.57 21.09
C SER A 153 8.71 -21.02 19.64
N ASN A 154 8.38 -20.10 18.72
CA ASN A 154 7.87 -20.36 17.38
C ASN A 154 6.41 -20.86 17.37
N ASP A 155 5.65 -20.72 18.44
CA ASP A 155 4.24 -21.13 18.43
C ASP A 155 3.38 -19.97 17.91
N PRO A 156 2.43 -20.22 16.99
CA PRO A 156 1.44 -19.22 16.61
C PRO A 156 0.59 -18.86 17.84
N LEU A 157 0.01 -17.66 17.85
CA LEU A 157 -0.76 -17.14 18.97
C LEU A 157 -2.27 -17.16 18.67
N LYS A 158 -3.07 -17.40 19.70
CA LYS A 158 -4.55 -17.36 19.67
C LYS A 158 -5.11 -16.17 20.46
N THR A 159 -4.26 -15.19 20.77
CA THR A 159 -4.58 -14.03 21.59
C THR A 159 -4.78 -12.80 20.74
N SER A 160 -5.65 -11.90 21.21
CA SER A 160 -5.76 -10.53 20.73
C SER A 160 -5.60 -9.56 21.89
N GLU A 161 -5.21 -8.33 21.57
CA GLU A 161 -5.08 -7.23 22.51
C GLU A 161 -5.61 -5.95 21.89
N LEU A 162 -6.13 -5.06 22.73
CA LEU A 162 -6.63 -3.74 22.37
C LEU A 162 -5.78 -2.69 23.09
N TYR A 163 -5.22 -1.76 22.35
CA TYR A 163 -4.48 -0.63 22.89
C TYR A 163 -5.32 0.64 22.82
N ASP A 164 -5.36 1.38 23.92
CA ASP A 164 -5.98 2.69 24.00
C ASP A 164 -4.89 3.77 24.13
N LEU A 165 -4.78 4.62 23.11
CA LEU A 165 -3.77 5.67 23.05
C LEU A 165 -3.99 6.78 24.10
N LYS A 166 -5.24 7.05 24.50
CA LYS A 166 -5.56 8.11 25.47
C LYS A 166 -5.08 7.76 26.87
N THR A 167 -5.13 6.47 27.20
CA THR A 167 -4.72 5.95 28.50
C THR A 167 -3.32 5.35 28.50
N ASP A 168 -2.73 5.13 27.31
CA ASP A 168 -1.52 4.35 27.11
C ASP A 168 -1.60 2.99 27.80
N THR A 169 -2.65 2.21 27.48
CA THR A 169 -2.86 0.89 28.09
C THR A 169 -3.21 -0.18 27.07
N TRP A 170 -2.69 -1.38 27.30
CA TRP A 170 -3.10 -2.60 26.61
C TRP A 170 -4.08 -3.38 27.48
N THR A 171 -5.18 -3.81 26.85
CA THR A 171 -6.19 -4.68 27.45
C THR A 171 -6.35 -5.96 26.65
N LYS A 172 -6.87 -7.00 27.31
CA LYS A 172 -7.10 -8.29 26.66
C LYS A 172 -8.29 -8.16 25.71
N GLY A 173 -8.08 -8.48 24.44
CA GLY A 173 -9.15 -8.50 23.44
C GLY A 173 -9.91 -9.83 23.38
N PRO A 174 -10.90 -9.94 22.49
CA PRO A 174 -11.68 -11.16 22.28
C PRO A 174 -10.82 -12.34 21.78
N LYS A 175 -11.21 -13.56 22.19
CA LYS A 175 -10.48 -14.78 21.82
C LYS A 175 -10.60 -15.06 20.33
N LEU A 176 -9.48 -15.32 19.66
CA LEU A 176 -9.45 -15.69 18.25
C LEU A 176 -10.02 -17.10 18.00
N LEU A 177 -10.46 -17.37 16.77
CA LEU A 177 -11.02 -18.67 16.38
C LEU A 177 -9.97 -19.78 16.34
N SER A 178 -8.72 -19.45 16.00
CA SER A 178 -7.58 -20.38 15.93
C SER A 178 -6.27 -19.71 16.35
N TRP A 179 -5.25 -20.54 16.59
CA TRP A 179 -3.87 -20.08 16.56
C TRP A 179 -3.57 -19.56 15.16
N ILE A 180 -2.95 -18.39 15.06
CA ILE A 180 -2.84 -17.68 13.78
C ILE A 180 -1.61 -16.76 13.78
N GLN A 181 -0.89 -16.77 12.65
CA GLN A 181 0.18 -15.84 12.31
C GLN A 181 0.17 -15.62 10.80
N ARG A 182 0.82 -14.54 10.32
CA ARG A 182 0.93 -14.23 8.87
C ARG A 182 -0.42 -14.12 8.16
N HIS A 183 -1.43 -13.74 8.92
CA HIS A 183 -2.76 -13.35 8.48
C HIS A 183 -2.80 -11.85 8.24
N THR A 184 -3.91 -11.38 7.65
CA THR A 184 -4.14 -9.97 7.38
C THR A 184 -5.30 -9.45 8.20
N HIS A 185 -5.27 -8.14 8.46
CA HIS A 185 -6.45 -7.37 8.83
C HIS A 185 -6.84 -6.48 7.66
N THR A 186 -8.13 -6.27 7.49
CA THR A 186 -8.66 -5.21 6.62
C THR A 186 -9.74 -4.46 7.39
N LEU A 187 -9.58 -3.15 7.55
CA LEU A 187 -10.61 -2.29 8.14
C LEU A 187 -11.72 -2.11 7.10
N LEU A 188 -12.97 -2.40 7.47
CA LEU A 188 -14.15 -2.24 6.62
C LEU A 188 -14.70 -0.81 6.74
N ASP A 189 -15.49 -0.41 5.75
CA ASP A 189 -16.12 0.92 5.69
C ASP A 189 -16.99 1.23 6.90
N ASP A 190 -17.60 0.22 7.51
CA ASP A 190 -18.43 0.35 8.72
C ASP A 190 -17.62 0.44 10.02
N GLY A 191 -16.29 0.33 9.95
CA GLY A 191 -15.38 0.40 11.10
C GLY A 191 -15.07 -0.94 11.77
N ARG A 192 -15.68 -2.05 11.32
CA ARG A 192 -15.29 -3.40 11.75
C ARG A 192 -13.99 -3.82 11.09
N VAL A 193 -13.30 -4.82 11.65
CA VAL A 193 -12.04 -5.35 11.10
C VAL A 193 -12.23 -6.80 10.73
N ILE A 194 -12.01 -7.15 9.47
CA ILE A 194 -11.97 -8.56 9.05
C ILE A 194 -10.56 -9.13 9.26
N ILE A 195 -10.50 -10.38 9.71
CA ILE A 195 -9.29 -11.16 9.97
C ILE A 195 -9.30 -12.33 9.00
N ILE A 196 -8.30 -12.40 8.11
CA ILE A 196 -8.31 -13.34 6.98
C ILE A 196 -7.10 -14.27 7.02
N GLY A 197 -7.37 -15.58 6.95
CA GLY A 197 -6.38 -16.61 6.67
C GLY A 197 -5.32 -16.77 7.77
N GLY A 198 -4.05 -16.77 7.38
CA GLY A 198 -2.91 -17.07 8.24
C GLY A 198 -2.57 -18.55 8.29
N THR A 199 -1.70 -18.92 9.23
CA THR A 199 -1.30 -20.30 9.46
C THR A 199 -1.23 -20.63 10.94
N ASP A 200 -1.50 -21.89 11.27
CA ASP A 200 -1.34 -22.47 12.60
C ASP A 200 -0.10 -23.39 12.70
N ASP A 201 0.93 -23.13 11.86
CA ASP A 201 2.12 -23.94 11.59
C ASP A 201 1.86 -25.31 10.92
N LEU A 202 0.68 -25.89 11.09
CA LEU A 202 0.31 -27.15 10.44
C LEU A 202 -0.19 -26.90 9.02
N SER A 203 -1.09 -25.93 8.84
CA SER A 203 -1.80 -25.66 7.59
C SER A 203 -1.98 -24.16 7.32
N GLN A 204 -2.23 -23.79 6.06
CA GLN A 204 -2.79 -22.46 5.79
C GLN A 204 -4.28 -22.48 6.10
N LEU A 205 -4.78 -21.40 6.68
CA LEU A 205 -6.14 -21.30 7.17
C LEU A 205 -7.06 -20.69 6.09
N LYS A 206 -8.26 -21.25 5.98
CA LYS A 206 -9.39 -20.70 5.21
C LYS A 206 -10.24 -19.72 6.02
N LYS A 207 -9.99 -19.67 7.33
CA LYS A 207 -10.87 -19.04 8.30
C LYS A 207 -10.88 -17.53 8.12
N THR A 208 -12.08 -16.98 8.22
CA THR A 208 -12.33 -15.55 8.23
C THR A 208 -13.19 -15.21 9.44
N ALA A 209 -12.92 -14.08 10.05
CA ALA A 209 -13.71 -13.57 11.17
C ALA A 209 -13.78 -12.05 11.11
N VAL A 210 -14.85 -11.47 11.65
CA VAL A 210 -15.01 -10.02 11.77
C VAL A 210 -14.99 -9.65 13.24
N PHE A 211 -14.12 -8.70 13.59
CA PHE A 211 -14.10 -8.02 14.88
C PHE A 211 -14.98 -6.77 14.81
N ASP A 212 -15.92 -6.68 15.74
CA ASP A 212 -16.78 -5.52 15.91
C ASP A 212 -16.32 -4.70 17.15
N PRO A 213 -15.78 -3.49 16.95
CA PRO A 213 -15.30 -2.65 18.04
C PRO A 213 -16.42 -2.11 18.94
N ALA A 214 -17.68 -2.07 18.47
CA ALA A 214 -18.79 -1.59 19.28
C ALA A 214 -19.17 -2.59 20.39
N THR A 215 -18.92 -3.88 20.14
CA THR A 215 -19.25 -4.97 21.07
C THR A 215 -18.01 -5.68 21.63
N ASP A 216 -16.82 -5.35 21.13
CA ASP A 216 -15.56 -6.04 21.37
C ASP A 216 -15.66 -7.56 21.14
N THR A 217 -16.41 -7.96 20.10
CA THR A 217 -16.64 -9.37 19.78
C THR A 217 -16.03 -9.77 18.43
N ILE A 218 -15.69 -11.06 18.31
CA ILE A 218 -15.28 -11.67 17.05
C ILE A 218 -16.36 -12.66 16.61
N THR A 219 -16.87 -12.46 15.40
CA THR A 219 -17.86 -13.33 14.78
C THR A 219 -17.25 -14.07 13.61
N LYS A 220 -17.52 -15.37 13.52
CA LYS A 220 -17.13 -16.18 12.35
C LYS A 220 -18.00 -15.77 11.15
N VAL A 221 -17.36 -15.57 10.01
CA VAL A 221 -18.02 -15.31 8.71
C VAL A 221 -17.63 -16.41 7.71
N ALA A 222 -18.09 -16.32 6.46
CA ALA A 222 -17.77 -17.28 5.42
C ALA A 222 -16.26 -17.50 5.27
N GLU A 223 -15.86 -18.75 5.06
CA GLU A 223 -14.46 -19.14 4.89
C GLU A 223 -14.08 -19.08 3.41
N MET A 224 -12.81 -18.77 3.13
CA MET A 224 -12.25 -18.87 1.79
C MET A 224 -12.29 -20.32 1.29
N THR A 225 -12.25 -20.50 -0.02
CA THR A 225 -12.10 -21.81 -0.65
C THR A 225 -10.68 -22.33 -0.47
N THR A 226 -9.68 -21.45 -0.61
CA THR A 226 -8.25 -21.79 -0.50
C THR A 226 -7.68 -21.28 0.82
N GLY A 227 -6.91 -22.12 1.52
CA GLY A 227 -6.21 -21.70 2.74
C GLY A 227 -5.00 -20.83 2.38
N ARG A 228 -4.83 -19.68 3.05
CA ARG A 228 -3.79 -18.70 2.66
C ARG A 228 -3.03 -18.15 3.87
N SER A 229 -1.71 -18.03 3.74
CA SER A 229 -0.83 -17.27 4.66
C SER A 229 0.21 -16.51 3.85
N ASN A 230 0.77 -15.41 4.36
CA ASN A 230 1.65 -14.51 3.56
C ASN A 230 0.99 -14.05 2.25
N HIS A 231 -0.34 -13.93 2.26
CA HIS A 231 -1.15 -13.36 1.20
C HIS A 231 -1.33 -11.87 1.43
N THR A 232 -1.89 -11.18 0.44
CA THR A 232 -2.34 -9.79 0.58
C THR A 232 -3.86 -9.75 0.64
N ALA A 233 -4.41 -8.77 1.36
CA ALA A 233 -5.84 -8.49 1.41
C ALA A 233 -6.04 -6.98 1.20
N THR A 234 -6.74 -6.63 0.13
CA THR A 234 -6.94 -5.25 -0.32
C THR A 234 -8.41 -4.93 -0.30
N LEU A 235 -8.81 -3.91 0.48
CA LEU A 235 -10.16 -3.34 0.40
C LEU A 235 -10.30 -2.67 -0.97
N LEU A 236 -11.29 -3.11 -1.75
CA LEU A 236 -11.64 -2.55 -3.05
C LEU A 236 -12.53 -1.32 -2.85
N LEU A 237 -12.58 -0.45 -3.86
CA LEU A 237 -13.36 0.79 -3.76
C LEU A 237 -14.88 0.56 -3.64
N ASP A 238 -15.39 -0.62 -3.97
CA ASP A 238 -16.81 -0.98 -3.78
C ASP A 238 -17.13 -1.57 -2.40
N GLY A 239 -16.11 -1.72 -1.53
CA GLY A 239 -16.22 -2.27 -0.18
C GLY A 239 -15.98 -3.78 -0.11
N ARG A 240 -15.80 -4.47 -1.25
CA ARG A 240 -15.36 -5.87 -1.27
C ARG A 240 -13.88 -5.98 -0.96
N ILE A 241 -13.39 -7.19 -0.70
CA ILE A 241 -11.98 -7.41 -0.33
C ILE A 241 -11.35 -8.45 -1.26
N LEU A 242 -10.34 -8.04 -2.02
CA LEU A 242 -9.52 -8.95 -2.81
C LEU A 242 -8.47 -9.60 -1.91
N VAL A 243 -8.38 -10.93 -1.96
CA VAL A 243 -7.31 -11.71 -1.35
C VAL A 243 -6.54 -12.44 -2.42
N ALA A 244 -5.25 -12.13 -2.55
CA ALA A 244 -4.40 -12.66 -3.61
C ALA A 244 -3.24 -13.50 -3.07
N GLY A 245 -2.98 -14.63 -3.72
CA GLY A 245 -1.84 -15.50 -3.46
C GLY A 245 -1.78 -16.06 -2.04
N GLY A 246 -0.56 -16.25 -1.56
CA GLY A 246 -0.22 -16.86 -0.28
C GLY A 246 0.44 -18.23 -0.45
N GLY A 247 0.97 -18.74 0.66
CA GLY A 247 1.63 -20.04 0.74
C GLY A 247 2.17 -20.29 2.16
N LYS A 248 2.57 -21.53 2.46
CA LYS A 248 3.01 -21.90 3.82
C LYS A 248 4.32 -21.19 4.16
N ARG A 249 5.38 -21.61 3.48
CA ARG A 249 6.74 -21.14 3.74
C ARG A 249 7.59 -21.21 2.50
N GLU A 250 7.44 -22.23 1.66
CA GLU A 250 8.27 -22.44 0.48
C GLU A 250 7.64 -21.89 -0.80
N LEU A 251 8.50 -21.66 -1.81
CA LEU A 251 8.05 -21.16 -3.11
C LEU A 251 7.09 -22.15 -3.79
N SER A 252 7.28 -23.45 -3.59
CA SER A 252 6.36 -24.49 -4.06
C SER A 252 4.98 -24.44 -3.42
N ASP A 253 4.83 -23.73 -2.30
CA ASP A 253 3.54 -23.55 -1.63
C ASP A 253 2.80 -22.31 -2.13
N ALA A 254 3.41 -21.51 -3.02
CA ALA A 254 2.78 -20.33 -3.58
C ALA A 254 1.53 -20.72 -4.37
N THR A 255 0.46 -19.94 -4.25
CA THR A 255 -0.71 -20.05 -5.12
C THR A 255 -0.85 -18.84 -6.04
N ASP A 256 -1.35 -19.10 -7.24
CA ASP A 256 -1.75 -18.15 -8.27
C ASP A 256 -3.23 -17.73 -8.14
N THR A 257 -4.00 -18.39 -7.26
CA THR A 257 -5.43 -18.10 -7.11
C THR A 257 -5.67 -16.83 -6.32
N ALA A 258 -6.80 -16.17 -6.59
CA ALA A 258 -7.32 -15.07 -5.79
C ALA A 258 -8.82 -15.25 -5.54
N GLU A 259 -9.32 -14.62 -4.48
CA GLU A 259 -10.73 -14.66 -4.09
C GLU A 259 -11.19 -13.27 -3.63
N VAL A 260 -12.43 -12.91 -3.90
CA VAL A 260 -13.06 -11.66 -3.42
C VAL A 260 -14.11 -11.99 -2.39
N TYR A 261 -14.03 -11.35 -1.23
CA TYR A 261 -15.06 -11.38 -0.19
C TYR A 261 -16.01 -10.20 -0.34
N ASP A 262 -17.31 -10.51 -0.34
CA ASP A 262 -18.37 -9.53 -0.27
C ASP A 262 -18.95 -9.50 1.16
N PRO A 263 -18.73 -8.41 1.93
CA PRO A 263 -19.25 -8.30 3.29
C PRO A 263 -20.77 -8.16 3.38
N GLU A 264 -21.45 -7.72 2.32
CA GLU A 264 -22.91 -7.54 2.31
C GLU A 264 -23.62 -8.90 2.20
N THR A 265 -23.05 -9.81 1.42
CA THR A 265 -23.61 -11.15 1.20
C THR A 265 -22.98 -12.23 2.08
N ASP A 266 -21.88 -11.92 2.77
CA ASP A 266 -21.04 -12.88 3.50
C ASP A 266 -20.64 -14.06 2.58
N THR A 267 -20.08 -13.74 1.42
CA THR A 267 -19.65 -14.76 0.45
C THR A 267 -18.25 -14.51 -0.09
N TRP A 268 -17.58 -15.61 -0.43
CA TRP A 268 -16.33 -15.60 -1.20
C TRP A 268 -16.60 -16.06 -2.62
N THR A 269 -16.04 -15.34 -3.59
CA THR A 269 -16.09 -15.68 -5.01
C THR A 269 -14.69 -15.75 -5.60
N SER A 270 -14.50 -16.54 -6.66
CA SER A 270 -13.20 -16.60 -7.34
C SER A 270 -12.91 -15.28 -8.04
N ALA A 271 -11.70 -14.76 -7.83
CA ALA A 271 -11.21 -13.55 -8.45
C ALA A 271 -10.30 -13.85 -9.66
N GLY A 272 -10.46 -15.02 -10.29
CA GLY A 272 -9.54 -15.51 -11.31
C GLY A 272 -8.20 -16.01 -10.76
N ARG A 273 -7.21 -16.10 -11.66
CA ARG A 273 -5.86 -16.57 -11.39
C ARG A 273 -4.85 -15.59 -11.96
N MET A 274 -3.83 -15.28 -11.16
CA MET A 274 -2.61 -14.62 -11.61
C MET A 274 -1.83 -15.54 -12.55
N ASN A 275 -0.97 -14.95 -13.37
CA ASN A 275 -0.03 -15.66 -14.24
C ASN A 275 1.08 -16.32 -13.42
N GLU A 276 1.53 -15.64 -12.36
CA GLU A 276 2.55 -16.15 -11.45
C GLU A 276 1.96 -16.49 -10.08
N ALA A 277 2.41 -17.59 -9.49
CA ALA A 277 2.06 -17.94 -8.12
C ALA A 277 2.85 -17.08 -7.12
N ARG A 278 2.15 -16.45 -6.17
CA ARG A 278 2.78 -15.44 -5.29
C ARG A 278 2.60 -15.73 -3.82
N LEU A 279 3.67 -15.56 -3.03
CA LEU A 279 3.61 -15.39 -1.57
C LEU A 279 4.66 -14.36 -1.13
N SER A 280 4.47 -13.68 0.00
CA SER A 280 5.38 -12.60 0.45
C SER A 280 5.54 -11.48 -0.61
N HIS A 281 4.48 -11.22 -1.36
CA HIS A 281 4.35 -10.15 -2.33
C HIS A 281 3.66 -8.94 -1.70
N THR A 282 3.59 -7.82 -2.41
CA THR A 282 2.78 -6.67 -2.00
C THR A 282 1.65 -6.42 -2.98
N ALA A 283 0.56 -5.81 -2.50
CA ALA A 283 -0.59 -5.43 -3.30
C ALA A 283 -1.07 -4.04 -2.91
N HIS A 284 -1.45 -3.24 -3.90
CA HIS A 284 -1.84 -1.83 -3.71
C HIS A 284 -3.06 -1.51 -4.56
N LEU A 285 -4.07 -0.93 -3.92
CA LEU A 285 -5.21 -0.35 -4.63
C LEU A 285 -4.74 0.91 -5.36
N LEU A 286 -4.96 0.96 -6.66
CA LEU A 286 -4.64 2.07 -7.53
C LEU A 286 -5.78 3.10 -7.56
N PRO A 287 -5.53 4.35 -7.99
CA PRO A 287 -6.56 5.40 -8.06
C PRO A 287 -7.76 5.05 -8.95
N ASP A 288 -7.57 4.21 -9.96
CA ASP A 288 -8.61 3.73 -10.87
C ASP A 288 -9.42 2.55 -10.31
N GLY A 289 -9.12 2.11 -9.07
CA GLY A 289 -9.79 1.01 -8.39
C GLY A 289 -9.25 -0.37 -8.71
N LYS A 290 -8.24 -0.49 -9.58
CA LYS A 290 -7.56 -1.76 -9.84
C LYS A 290 -6.54 -2.07 -8.75
N VAL A 291 -6.07 -3.32 -8.67
CA VAL A 291 -5.08 -3.72 -7.67
C VAL A 291 -3.80 -4.18 -8.33
N LEU A 292 -2.72 -3.43 -8.10
CA LEU A 292 -1.37 -3.82 -8.50
C LEU A 292 -0.83 -4.87 -7.54
N VAL A 293 -0.27 -5.96 -8.08
CA VAL A 293 0.41 -7.01 -7.31
C VAL A 293 1.83 -7.16 -7.82
N THR A 294 2.80 -7.11 -6.91
CA THR A 294 4.22 -7.10 -7.28
C THR A 294 5.10 -7.94 -6.36
N GLY A 295 6.13 -8.54 -6.97
CA GLY A 295 7.08 -9.44 -6.33
C GLY A 295 6.48 -10.77 -5.88
N SER A 296 7.33 -11.59 -5.28
CA SER A 296 7.00 -12.88 -4.64
C SER A 296 8.28 -13.49 -4.07
N LYS A 297 8.18 -14.43 -3.13
CA LYS A 297 9.27 -15.37 -2.82
C LYS A 297 9.86 -15.93 -4.12
N GLY A 298 11.19 -16.03 -4.22
CA GLY A 298 11.87 -16.31 -5.48
C GLY A 298 12.29 -15.06 -6.26
N LYS A 299 12.03 -13.86 -5.72
CA LYS A 299 12.44 -12.56 -6.28
C LYS A 299 11.87 -12.33 -7.68
N LEU A 300 10.55 -12.46 -7.82
CA LEU A 300 9.89 -12.14 -9.07
C LEU A 300 9.95 -10.64 -9.36
N ALA A 301 10.23 -10.30 -10.62
CA ALA A 301 10.14 -8.95 -11.15
C ALA A 301 8.78 -8.66 -11.80
N SER A 302 8.02 -9.72 -12.14
CA SER A 302 6.72 -9.59 -12.79
C SER A 302 5.72 -8.84 -11.92
N THR A 303 4.93 -8.02 -12.58
CA THR A 303 3.88 -7.19 -11.98
C THR A 303 2.58 -7.45 -12.69
N GLU A 304 1.50 -7.60 -11.94
CA GLU A 304 0.17 -7.91 -12.45
C GLU A 304 -0.85 -6.98 -11.85
N VAL A 305 -1.94 -6.74 -12.59
CA VAL A 305 -3.04 -5.89 -12.17
C VAL A 305 -4.33 -6.70 -12.20
N TYR A 306 -5.08 -6.65 -11.10
CA TYR A 306 -6.43 -7.17 -11.02
C TYR A 306 -7.43 -6.05 -11.31
N ASP A 307 -8.33 -6.32 -12.25
CA ASP A 307 -9.46 -5.47 -12.55
C ASP A 307 -10.75 -6.02 -11.90
N PRO A 308 -11.30 -5.35 -10.87
CA PRO A 308 -12.51 -5.80 -10.19
C PRO A 308 -13.79 -5.67 -11.02
N GLU A 309 -13.78 -4.90 -12.10
CA GLU A 309 -14.96 -4.69 -12.96
C GLU A 309 -15.12 -5.85 -13.95
N THR A 310 -14.00 -6.31 -14.50
CA THR A 310 -13.98 -7.45 -15.43
C THR A 310 -13.66 -8.79 -14.75
N ASN A 311 -13.31 -8.77 -13.45
CA ASN A 311 -12.86 -9.92 -12.69
C ASN A 311 -11.68 -10.66 -13.37
N SER A 312 -10.70 -9.90 -13.84
CA SER A 312 -9.60 -10.42 -14.65
C SER A 312 -8.23 -9.92 -14.18
N TRP A 313 -7.19 -10.66 -14.56
CA TRP A 313 -5.79 -10.31 -14.30
C TRP A 313 -5.07 -10.06 -15.62
N TYR A 314 -4.21 -9.05 -15.64
CA TYR A 314 -3.30 -8.80 -16.76
C TYR A 314 -1.92 -8.37 -16.27
N THR A 315 -0.90 -8.62 -17.08
CA THR A 315 0.48 -8.22 -16.77
C THR A 315 0.73 -6.76 -17.18
N THR A 316 1.51 -6.05 -16.38
CA THR A 316 2.06 -4.71 -16.71
C THR A 316 3.58 -4.77 -16.79
N CYS A 317 4.29 -3.65 -17.03
CA CYS A 317 5.75 -3.67 -17.08
C CYS A 317 6.32 -4.28 -15.78
N PRO A 318 7.35 -5.15 -15.88
CA PRO A 318 7.99 -5.71 -14.71
C PRO A 318 8.82 -4.64 -13.99
N MET A 319 9.06 -4.86 -12.71
CA MET A 319 10.12 -4.16 -11.99
C MET A 319 11.48 -4.43 -12.65
N MET A 320 12.40 -3.48 -12.53
CA MET A 320 13.80 -3.64 -12.94
C MET A 320 14.52 -4.65 -12.04
N THR A 321 14.19 -4.69 -10.74
CA THR A 321 14.75 -5.65 -9.78
C THR A 321 13.65 -6.56 -9.24
N GLY A 322 13.85 -7.87 -9.33
CA GLY A 322 12.96 -8.85 -8.71
C GLY A 322 13.02 -8.84 -7.18
N ARG A 323 11.87 -8.88 -6.50
CA ARG A 323 11.77 -8.65 -5.04
C ARG A 323 10.89 -9.67 -4.32
N SER A 324 11.28 -10.01 -3.09
CA SER A 324 10.53 -10.81 -2.10
C SER A 324 10.73 -10.17 -0.72
N ASP A 325 9.75 -10.32 0.19
CA ASP A 325 9.82 -9.73 1.54
C ASP A 325 10.18 -8.22 1.52
N HIS A 326 9.76 -7.52 0.46
CA HIS A 326 9.90 -6.08 0.26
C HIS A 326 8.67 -5.36 0.84
N SER A 327 8.71 -4.04 0.90
CA SER A 327 7.55 -3.22 1.31
C SER A 327 7.16 -2.27 0.18
N GLY A 328 5.87 -1.95 0.10
CA GLY A 328 5.32 -1.02 -0.87
C GLY A 328 4.33 -0.05 -0.23
N SER A 329 4.20 1.15 -0.77
CA SER A 329 3.29 2.22 -0.32
C SER A 329 2.67 2.90 -1.53
N LEU A 330 1.41 3.30 -1.40
CA LEU A 330 0.79 4.25 -2.32
C LEU A 330 1.26 5.66 -1.95
N LEU A 331 1.82 6.38 -2.91
CA LEU A 331 2.18 7.79 -2.77
C LEU A 331 0.93 8.66 -2.87
N ILE A 332 1.02 9.90 -2.37
CA ILE A 332 -0.11 10.84 -2.36
C ILE A 332 -0.63 11.16 -3.76
N ASP A 333 0.24 11.05 -4.75
CA ASP A 333 -0.05 11.25 -6.16
C ASP A 333 -0.47 9.97 -6.88
N GLY A 334 -0.85 8.91 -6.16
CA GLY A 334 -1.39 7.67 -6.73
C GLY A 334 -0.37 6.67 -7.28
N ARG A 335 0.92 7.01 -7.32
CA ARG A 335 1.99 6.07 -7.74
C ARG A 335 2.30 5.06 -6.63
N VAL A 336 2.90 3.92 -6.98
CA VAL A 336 3.28 2.89 -6.00
C VAL A 336 4.80 2.85 -5.83
N PHE A 337 5.28 3.11 -4.62
CA PHE A 337 6.69 3.08 -4.27
C PHE A 337 7.06 1.77 -3.58
N VAL A 338 8.03 1.03 -4.12
CA VAL A 338 8.53 -0.23 -3.55
C VAL A 338 9.99 -0.14 -3.13
N THR A 339 10.31 -0.73 -1.98
CA THR A 339 11.65 -0.65 -1.40
C THR A 339 12.13 -1.98 -0.84
N GLY A 340 13.44 -2.19 -0.94
CA GLY A 340 14.12 -3.32 -0.30
C GLY A 340 13.74 -4.69 -0.88
N GLY A 341 13.99 -5.72 -0.08
CA GLY A 341 13.70 -7.12 -0.39
C GLY A 341 14.89 -8.07 -0.14
N GLU A 342 14.63 -9.37 -0.25
CA GLU A 342 15.59 -10.44 0.03
C GLU A 342 16.88 -10.31 -0.78
N GLY A 343 18.02 -10.52 -0.11
CA GLY A 343 19.34 -10.18 -0.63
C GLY A 343 19.79 -8.76 -0.26
N ASN A 344 19.05 -8.07 0.61
CA ASN A 344 19.33 -6.71 1.06
C ASN A 344 19.48 -5.78 -0.14
N ILE A 345 18.39 -5.65 -0.89
CA ILE A 345 18.31 -4.81 -2.10
C ILE A 345 18.25 -3.34 -1.65
N ALA A 346 19.17 -2.51 -2.15
CA ALA A 346 19.16 -1.07 -1.85
C ALA A 346 18.31 -0.26 -2.83
N SER A 347 18.11 -0.76 -4.06
CA SER A 347 17.31 -0.07 -5.07
C SER A 347 15.86 0.07 -4.63
N THR A 348 15.23 1.14 -5.08
CA THR A 348 13.78 1.36 -4.97
C THR A 348 13.22 1.67 -6.35
N GLU A 349 11.93 1.47 -6.51
CA GLU A 349 11.26 1.65 -7.79
C GLU A 349 9.88 2.28 -7.56
N ILE A 350 9.44 3.10 -8.51
CA ILE A 350 8.15 3.77 -8.49
C ILE A 350 7.37 3.33 -9.73
N TYR A 351 6.19 2.74 -9.50
CA TYR A 351 5.23 2.41 -10.54
C TYR A 351 4.29 3.58 -10.79
N ASP A 352 4.17 3.93 -12.06
CA ASP A 352 3.21 4.91 -12.55
C ASP A 352 1.97 4.18 -13.12
N PRO A 353 0.78 4.31 -12.49
CA PRO A 353 -0.41 3.62 -12.96
C PRO A 353 -0.99 4.18 -14.27
N TRP A 354 -0.62 5.41 -14.67
CA TRP A 354 -1.10 6.04 -15.90
C TRP A 354 -0.33 5.59 -17.13
N THR A 355 0.96 5.29 -16.98
CA THR A 355 1.80 4.75 -18.06
C THR A 355 1.93 3.23 -18.00
N GLY A 356 1.76 2.64 -16.82
CA GLY A 356 2.02 1.23 -16.56
C GLY A 356 3.51 0.89 -16.44
N GLU A 357 4.37 1.89 -16.26
CA GLU A 357 5.82 1.73 -16.24
C GLU A 357 6.43 1.83 -14.84
N TRP A 358 7.58 1.19 -14.65
CA TRP A 358 8.42 1.35 -13.47
C TRP A 358 9.58 2.28 -13.78
N SER A 359 9.90 3.15 -12.83
CA SER A 359 11.06 4.03 -12.87
C SER A 359 11.92 3.84 -11.63
N SER A 360 13.23 4.12 -11.74
CA SER A 360 14.12 4.02 -10.59
C SER A 360 13.80 5.13 -9.59
N GLY A 361 13.67 4.75 -8.32
CA GLY A 361 13.64 5.70 -7.21
C GLY A 361 15.02 5.87 -6.56
N PRO A 362 15.12 6.69 -5.50
CA PRO A 362 16.35 6.85 -4.74
C PRO A 362 16.78 5.55 -4.05
N LYS A 363 18.08 5.34 -3.83
CA LYS A 363 18.56 4.14 -3.14
C LYS A 363 18.41 4.29 -1.62
N LEU A 364 17.97 3.22 -0.95
CA LEU A 364 18.00 3.13 0.51
C LEU A 364 19.45 3.28 1.01
N ASN A 365 19.63 4.06 2.07
CA ASN A 365 20.90 4.15 2.79
C ASN A 365 21.24 2.82 3.48
N VAL A 366 20.20 2.13 4.00
CA VAL A 366 20.34 0.80 4.57
C VAL A 366 19.45 -0.15 3.81
N SER A 367 20.08 -1.00 2.99
CA SER A 367 19.36 -2.06 2.32
C SER A 367 18.78 -3.06 3.33
N ARG A 368 17.55 -3.50 3.09
CA ARG A 368 16.76 -4.23 4.10
C ARG A 368 15.67 -5.10 3.50
N ASN A 369 15.27 -6.14 4.22
CA ASN A 369 14.05 -6.90 3.96
C ASN A 369 13.22 -7.08 5.23
N ARG A 370 11.94 -7.44 5.07
CA ARG A 370 10.98 -7.59 6.19
C ARG A 370 10.88 -6.35 7.07
N HIS A 371 11.22 -5.20 6.50
CA HIS A 371 10.88 -3.88 7.01
C HIS A 371 9.41 -3.60 6.76
N ARG A 372 8.93 -2.51 7.35
CA ARG A 372 7.63 -1.95 7.03
C ARG A 372 7.80 -0.53 6.55
N GLN A 373 6.90 -0.11 5.67
CA GLN A 373 6.81 1.28 5.28
C GLN A 373 5.35 1.73 5.28
N ILE A 374 5.14 3.02 5.49
CA ILE A 374 3.82 3.65 5.51
C ILE A 374 3.90 5.06 4.95
N THR A 375 2.88 5.47 4.20
CA THR A 375 2.74 6.86 3.75
C THR A 375 2.12 7.67 4.88
N MET A 376 2.76 8.77 5.25
CA MET A 376 2.31 9.69 6.29
C MET A 376 1.34 10.74 5.71
N GLN A 377 0.67 11.48 6.58
CA GLN A 377 -0.32 12.50 6.19
C GLN A 377 0.27 13.62 5.33
N ASP A 378 1.56 13.91 5.45
CA ASP A 378 2.25 14.92 4.65
C ASP A 378 2.73 14.40 3.27
N GLY A 379 2.37 13.16 2.92
CA GLY A 379 2.74 12.49 1.67
C GLY A 379 4.12 11.84 1.67
N SER A 380 4.93 12.01 2.72
CA SER A 380 6.21 11.32 2.83
C SER A 380 6.03 9.86 3.25
N VAL A 381 6.99 9.00 2.90
CA VAL A 381 7.01 7.58 3.22
C VAL A 381 8.05 7.34 4.31
N LEU A 382 7.59 6.79 5.42
CA LEU A 382 8.42 6.35 6.54
C LEU A 382 8.79 4.88 6.37
N ILE A 383 10.08 4.54 6.47
CA ILE A 383 10.59 3.16 6.42
C ILE A 383 11.18 2.78 7.77
N THR A 384 10.68 1.69 8.36
CA THR A 384 11.05 1.25 9.72
C THR A 384 11.55 -0.19 9.74
N GLY A 385 12.61 -0.42 10.52
CA GLY A 385 13.09 -1.76 10.85
C GLY A 385 13.63 -2.55 9.65
N GLY A 386 13.45 -3.86 9.70
CA GLY A 386 13.95 -4.82 8.71
C GLY A 386 15.33 -5.38 9.05
N GLN A 387 15.65 -6.51 8.42
CA GLN A 387 16.98 -7.11 8.46
C GLN A 387 17.86 -6.44 7.40
N GLY A 388 18.91 -5.74 7.83
CA GLY A 388 19.97 -5.27 6.94
C GLY A 388 21.11 -6.29 6.79
N PRO A 389 22.22 -5.92 6.13
CA PRO A 389 23.33 -6.83 5.83
C PRO A 389 23.96 -7.47 7.08
N GLU A 390 24.17 -6.68 8.13
CA GLU A 390 24.82 -7.17 9.35
C GLU A 390 23.83 -7.47 10.48
N LYS A 391 22.82 -6.61 10.65
CA LYS A 391 21.89 -6.64 11.78
C LYS A 391 20.54 -6.04 11.39
N MET A 392 19.53 -6.28 12.23
CA MET A 392 18.27 -5.56 12.10
C MET A 392 18.47 -4.07 12.33
N SER A 393 17.80 -3.27 11.50
CA SER A 393 17.94 -1.82 11.49
C SER A 393 17.10 -1.17 12.59
N VAL A 394 17.67 -0.12 13.20
CA VAL A 394 16.95 0.92 13.95
C VAL A 394 16.86 2.21 13.14
N VAL A 395 17.60 2.28 12.03
CA VAL A 395 17.65 3.45 11.15
C VAL A 395 16.31 3.56 10.46
N VAL A 396 15.72 4.74 10.64
CA VAL A 396 14.46 5.14 10.03
C VAL A 396 14.81 6.03 8.83
N GLU A 397 14.21 5.74 7.68
CA GLU A 397 14.46 6.49 6.45
C GLU A 397 13.17 7.12 5.94
N TYR A 398 13.27 8.37 5.48
CA TYR A 398 12.19 9.13 4.86
C TYR A 398 12.41 9.25 3.36
N PHE A 399 11.33 9.06 2.62
CA PHE A 399 11.23 9.49 1.23
C PHE A 399 10.08 10.47 1.09
N LYS A 400 10.36 11.70 0.68
CA LYS A 400 9.33 12.67 0.30
C LYS A 400 9.33 12.80 -1.22
N PRO A 401 8.27 12.36 -1.92
CA PRO A 401 8.18 12.56 -3.35
C PRO A 401 8.02 14.05 -3.65
N ASP A 402 8.68 14.53 -4.69
CA ASP A 402 8.41 15.86 -5.21
C ASP A 402 6.99 15.94 -5.78
N PRO A 403 6.28 17.07 -5.60
CA PRO A 403 4.99 17.29 -6.26
C PRO A 403 5.15 17.19 -7.78
N ILE A 404 4.26 16.46 -8.45
CA ILE A 404 4.26 16.41 -9.92
C ILE A 404 3.90 17.81 -10.44
N THR A 405 4.82 18.45 -11.18
CA THR A 405 4.61 19.79 -11.76
C THR A 405 4.00 19.76 -13.16
N SER A 406 3.91 18.59 -13.80
CA SER A 406 3.17 18.35 -15.04
C SER A 406 2.89 16.86 -15.23
N GLN A 407 1.61 16.46 -15.22
CA GLN A 407 1.21 15.19 -15.81
C GLN A 407 1.16 15.39 -17.32
N ASP A 408 2.25 15.08 -18.03
CA ASP A 408 2.15 14.93 -19.47
C ASP A 408 1.20 13.76 -19.74
N SER A 409 0.17 14.00 -20.56
CA SER A 409 -0.70 12.93 -21.06
C SER A 409 0.18 11.83 -21.67
N PRO A 410 -0.12 10.54 -21.44
CA PRO A 410 0.77 9.45 -21.81
C PRO A 410 1.11 9.51 -23.31
N SER A 411 2.34 9.90 -23.64
CA SER A 411 2.84 9.95 -25.02
C SER A 411 3.28 8.58 -25.54
N LYS A 412 3.32 7.58 -24.64
CA LYS A 412 3.64 6.19 -24.95
C LYS A 412 2.85 5.25 -24.03
N LEU A 413 2.24 4.24 -24.65
CA LEU A 413 1.72 3.05 -23.96
C LEU A 413 2.90 2.29 -23.35
N GLY A 414 2.84 1.96 -22.07
CA GLY A 414 3.78 1.04 -21.44
C GLY A 414 3.72 -0.37 -22.06
N CYS A 415 4.58 -1.26 -21.57
CA CYS A 415 4.90 -2.60 -22.09
C CYS A 415 3.74 -3.62 -22.20
N GLY A 416 2.48 -3.21 -22.07
CA GLY A 416 1.28 -4.06 -22.17
C GLY A 416 0.02 -3.32 -22.64
N GLY A 417 0.16 -2.14 -23.26
CA GLY A 417 -0.97 -1.30 -23.62
C GLY A 417 -2.00 -1.97 -24.54
N SER A 418 -3.16 -2.31 -23.99
CA SER A 418 -4.42 -2.29 -24.72
C SER A 418 -5.27 -1.17 -24.13
N LEU A 419 -5.30 -0.01 -24.79
CA LEU A 419 -6.47 0.86 -24.67
C LEU A 419 -7.64 0.04 -25.23
N VAL A 420 -8.71 -0.12 -24.47
CA VAL A 420 -10.03 -0.24 -25.10
C VAL A 420 -10.32 1.15 -25.64
N VAL A 421 -9.73 1.49 -26.79
CA VAL A 421 -10.30 2.53 -27.65
C VAL A 421 -11.60 1.90 -28.11
N LYS A 422 -12.73 2.49 -27.70
CA LYS A 422 -14.00 2.26 -28.40
C LYS A 422 -13.78 2.85 -29.79
N GLU A 423 -13.25 2.05 -30.71
CA GLU A 423 -13.10 2.46 -32.10
C GLU A 423 -14.52 2.77 -32.60
N THR A 424 -14.81 4.05 -32.79
CA THR A 424 -15.86 4.49 -33.69
C THR A 424 -15.38 4.14 -35.09
N THR A 425 -15.67 2.92 -35.54
CA THR A 425 -15.56 2.59 -36.96
C THR A 425 -16.90 2.93 -37.60
N ASP A 426 -16.95 4.11 -38.19
CA ASP A 426 -17.91 4.39 -39.24
C ASP A 426 -17.53 3.59 -40.50
N GLU A 427 -18.55 2.87 -40.97
CA GLU A 427 -18.85 2.46 -42.34
C GLU A 427 -18.05 1.33 -43.02
N ASP A 428 -18.80 0.23 -43.18
CA ASP A 428 -18.96 -0.60 -44.39
C ASP A 428 -17.76 -1.35 -44.98
N GLU A 429 -17.74 -2.67 -44.76
CA GLU A 429 -17.81 -3.60 -45.89
C GLU A 429 -18.24 -5.02 -45.50
N TYR A 430 -19.20 -5.53 -46.27
CA TYR A 430 -19.73 -6.88 -46.30
C TYR A 430 -18.65 -7.97 -46.16
N ASN A 431 -18.89 -8.95 -45.29
CA ASN A 431 -18.64 -10.33 -45.69
C ASN A 431 -19.60 -11.33 -45.03
N ALA A 432 -20.54 -11.80 -45.84
CA ALA A 432 -21.42 -12.92 -45.56
C ALA A 432 -20.61 -14.23 -45.62
N ASN A 433 -20.65 -15.02 -44.54
CA ASN A 433 -20.84 -16.48 -44.54
C ASN A 433 -20.40 -17.11 -43.20
N SER A 434 -21.35 -17.27 -42.27
CA SER A 434 -21.39 -18.45 -41.39
C SER A 434 -22.83 -18.66 -40.88
N PRO A 435 -23.48 -19.80 -41.18
CA PRO A 435 -24.85 -20.07 -40.75
C PRO A 435 -24.92 -20.77 -39.38
N ASP A 436 -25.86 -20.29 -38.56
CA ASP A 436 -26.61 -20.95 -37.47
C ASP A 436 -25.87 -21.74 -36.36
N THR A 437 -26.04 -21.31 -35.10
CA THR A 437 -27.30 -21.55 -34.34
C THR A 437 -27.37 -20.67 -33.10
N ASP A 438 -28.40 -19.82 -33.06
CA ASP A 438 -28.92 -19.15 -31.86
C ASP A 438 -29.40 -20.14 -30.80
N ALA A 439 -29.03 -19.89 -29.54
CA ALA A 439 -29.98 -19.76 -28.43
C ALA A 439 -29.23 -19.49 -27.11
N ALA A 440 -29.64 -18.42 -26.44
CA ALA A 440 -29.34 -18.06 -25.05
C ALA A 440 -28.01 -17.34 -24.77
N HIS A 441 -27.85 -16.12 -25.32
CA HIS A 441 -27.15 -15.01 -24.66
C HIS A 441 -27.52 -13.68 -25.35
N SER A 442 -28.72 -13.15 -25.10
CA SER A 442 -29.10 -11.79 -25.59
C SER A 442 -30.15 -11.05 -24.74
N ASP A 443 -30.48 -11.48 -23.52
CA ASP A 443 -31.56 -10.84 -22.74
C ASP A 443 -31.11 -10.25 -21.40
N ARG A 444 -29.92 -9.63 -21.32
CA ARG A 444 -29.55 -8.87 -20.10
C ARG A 444 -28.73 -7.58 -20.27
N PHE A 445 -28.44 -7.12 -21.48
CA PHE A 445 -27.72 -5.85 -21.67
C PHE A 445 -28.17 -5.10 -22.93
N SER A 446 -29.47 -4.82 -23.03
CA SER A 446 -30.02 -3.88 -24.03
C SER A 446 -30.95 -2.83 -23.42
N GLU A 447 -30.80 -2.50 -22.13
CA GLU A 447 -31.52 -1.39 -21.48
C GLU A 447 -30.58 -0.47 -20.68
N ILE A 448 -29.45 -0.10 -21.28
CA ILE A 448 -28.79 1.19 -20.96
C ILE A 448 -28.31 1.81 -22.29
N ASP A 449 -29.20 1.87 -23.27
CA ASP A 449 -29.16 2.93 -24.28
C ASP A 449 -30.09 4.02 -23.75
N ASP A 450 -29.55 5.22 -23.60
CA ASP A 450 -30.14 6.37 -22.91
C ASP A 450 -30.63 6.05 -21.49
N ALA A 451 -29.83 6.43 -20.50
CA ALA A 451 -30.39 6.74 -19.18
C ALA A 451 -31.32 7.95 -19.36
N GLY A 452 -32.56 7.68 -19.79
CA GLY A 452 -33.64 8.62 -19.96
C GLY A 452 -34.09 9.16 -18.62
N LEU A 453 -33.23 9.98 -18.01
CA LEU A 453 -33.64 10.97 -17.03
C LEU A 453 -34.35 12.06 -17.82
N SER A 454 -35.67 12.11 -17.72
CA SER A 454 -36.40 13.28 -18.19
C SER A 454 -36.20 14.43 -17.19
N GLU A 455 -36.25 15.70 -17.62
CA GLU A 455 -36.28 16.86 -16.69
C GLU A 455 -37.38 16.73 -15.61
N ALA A 456 -38.40 15.89 -15.84
CA ALA A 456 -39.49 15.65 -14.92
C ALA A 456 -39.17 14.64 -13.80
N ASP A 457 -38.11 13.82 -13.93
CA ASP A 457 -37.69 12.84 -12.90
C ASP A 457 -36.73 13.46 -11.86
N LEU A 458 -36.47 14.76 -12.01
CA LEU A 458 -35.41 15.51 -11.36
C LEU A 458 -36.02 16.58 -10.44
N VAL A 459 -36.68 16.15 -9.36
CA VAL A 459 -37.13 17.07 -8.30
C VAL A 459 -35.96 17.32 -7.36
N PHE A 460 -35.28 18.44 -7.57
CA PHE A 460 -34.09 18.80 -6.82
C PHE A 460 -34.39 19.75 -5.68
N THR A 461 -33.72 19.55 -4.54
CA THR A 461 -33.62 20.56 -3.49
C THR A 461 -32.51 21.54 -3.85
N ASP A 462 -32.66 22.81 -3.50
CA ASP A 462 -31.56 23.76 -3.68
C ASP A 462 -30.34 23.36 -2.84
N PRO A 463 -29.11 23.51 -3.36
CA PRO A 463 -27.91 23.29 -2.58
C PRO A 463 -27.76 24.34 -1.47
N ASP A 464 -27.15 23.95 -0.35
CA ASP A 464 -26.92 24.87 0.76
C ASP A 464 -25.72 25.78 0.43
N ILE A 465 -25.93 27.09 0.53
CA ILE A 465 -24.86 28.09 0.34
C ILE A 465 -24.11 28.20 1.66
N ALA A 466 -22.82 27.83 1.68
CA ALA A 466 -21.96 28.08 2.83
C ALA A 466 -21.90 29.59 3.12
N ASP A 467 -21.68 29.98 4.38
CA ASP A 467 -21.57 31.39 4.77
C ASP A 467 -20.72 32.17 3.76
N SER A 468 -21.18 33.37 3.38
CA SER A 468 -20.74 34.16 2.22
C SER A 468 -19.27 34.60 2.17
N ALA A 469 -18.42 34.04 3.04
CA ALA A 469 -16.99 34.22 3.06
C ALA A 469 -16.23 33.16 2.23
N ASP A 470 -16.83 31.99 2.00
CA ASP A 470 -16.23 30.92 1.19
C ASP A 470 -16.95 30.86 -0.18
N ASP A 471 -16.23 31.00 -1.30
CA ASP A 471 -16.76 30.89 -2.69
C ASP A 471 -17.19 29.44 -3.06
N VAL A 472 -17.75 28.70 -2.10
CA VAL A 472 -18.00 27.26 -2.16
C VAL A 472 -19.48 26.96 -1.91
N ILE A 473 -20.14 26.33 -2.88
CA ILE A 473 -21.52 25.83 -2.72
C ILE A 473 -21.47 24.40 -2.18
N VAL A 474 -22.26 24.07 -1.17
CA VAL A 474 -22.27 22.73 -0.57
C VAL A 474 -23.42 21.91 -1.15
N VAL A 475 -23.09 20.76 -1.78
CA VAL A 475 -24.06 19.98 -2.58
C VAL A 475 -24.26 18.59 -1.99
N PRO A 476 -25.44 18.29 -1.41
CA PRO A 476 -25.77 16.95 -0.93
C PRO A 476 -25.74 15.87 -2.02
N LEU A 477 -25.63 14.59 -1.60
CA LEU A 477 -25.82 13.46 -2.52
C LEU A 477 -27.18 13.56 -3.22
N ARG A 478 -27.18 13.36 -4.54
CA ARG A 478 -28.32 13.44 -5.46
C ARG A 478 -28.88 14.85 -5.67
N THR A 479 -28.21 15.85 -5.14
CA THR A 479 -28.50 17.25 -5.44
C THR A 479 -27.56 17.72 -6.55
N PRO A 480 -28.05 18.34 -7.62
CA PRO A 480 -27.20 19.00 -8.59
C PRO A 480 -26.71 20.33 -8.01
N GLY A 481 -25.42 20.61 -8.19
CA GLY A 481 -24.83 21.92 -7.95
C GLY A 481 -24.40 22.56 -9.24
N THR A 482 -24.57 23.88 -9.34
CA THR A 482 -24.14 24.68 -10.48
C THR A 482 -22.89 25.46 -10.12
N ILE A 483 -21.78 25.24 -10.83
CA ILE A 483 -20.51 25.95 -10.65
C ILE A 483 -20.19 26.88 -11.80
N ARG A 484 -19.63 28.05 -11.48
CA ARG A 484 -19.01 29.00 -12.41
C ARG A 484 -17.50 28.80 -12.49
N ILE A 485 -16.86 29.45 -13.46
CA ILE A 485 -15.39 29.53 -13.55
C ILE A 485 -14.84 30.13 -12.24
N GLY A 486 -13.90 29.40 -11.61
CA GLY A 486 -13.29 29.77 -10.34
C GLY A 486 -14.16 29.56 -9.09
N GLN A 487 -15.38 29.05 -9.24
CA GLN A 487 -16.28 28.74 -8.12
C GLN A 487 -16.18 27.25 -7.75
N GLY A 488 -16.07 26.96 -6.45
CA GLY A 488 -15.97 25.59 -5.94
C GLY A 488 -17.32 24.99 -5.54
N ILE A 489 -17.38 23.65 -5.51
CA ILE A 489 -18.45 22.90 -4.82
C ILE A 489 -17.84 22.02 -3.72
N GLY A 490 -18.37 22.17 -2.52
CA GLY A 490 -18.00 21.42 -1.34
C GLY A 490 -18.91 20.22 -1.09
N SER A 491 -18.35 19.27 -0.33
CA SER A 491 -19.10 18.15 0.23
C SER A 491 -20.07 18.63 1.33
N PRO A 492 -21.26 18.02 1.47
CA PRO A 492 -22.26 18.31 2.51
C PRO A 492 -21.77 18.02 3.93
N SER A 493 -20.65 17.30 4.06
CA SER A 493 -20.00 17.09 5.34
C SER A 493 -18.49 16.98 5.14
N VAL A 494 -17.75 17.78 5.92
CA VAL A 494 -16.30 17.66 6.09
C VAL A 494 -15.92 16.49 7.01
N ASP A 495 -16.90 15.94 7.73
CA ASP A 495 -16.75 14.87 8.72
C ASP A 495 -17.32 13.52 8.23
N ALA A 496 -17.81 13.45 6.98
CA ALA A 496 -18.33 12.20 6.41
C ALA A 496 -17.20 11.16 6.33
N THR A 497 -17.30 10.10 7.12
CA THR A 497 -16.40 8.95 7.02
C THR A 497 -16.69 8.21 5.70
N GLY A 498 -15.89 8.45 4.66
CA GLY A 498 -16.03 7.80 3.35
C GLY A 498 -15.19 8.48 2.25
N THR A 499 -15.46 8.12 0.99
CA THR A 499 -14.95 8.83 -0.20
C THR A 499 -15.74 10.13 -0.38
N ILE A 500 -15.13 11.24 0.02
CA ILE A 500 -15.58 12.60 -0.22
C ILE A 500 -15.03 13.04 -1.58
N VAL A 501 -15.89 13.60 -2.42
CA VAL A 501 -15.42 14.32 -3.61
C VAL A 501 -15.65 15.81 -3.42
N ARG A 502 -14.59 16.59 -3.52
CA ARG A 502 -14.64 18.05 -3.52
C ARG A 502 -14.46 18.54 -4.95
N PHE A 503 -15.31 19.41 -5.43
CA PHE A 503 -15.12 20.07 -6.71
C PHE A 503 -14.39 21.38 -6.45
N LYS A 504 -13.24 21.57 -7.07
CA LYS A 504 -12.44 22.77 -6.85
C LYS A 504 -12.92 23.93 -7.71
N GLU A 505 -13.10 23.70 -9.00
CA GLU A 505 -13.47 24.76 -9.94
C GLU A 505 -13.91 24.17 -11.29
N LEU A 506 -14.75 24.91 -12.00
CA LEU A 506 -14.84 24.80 -13.46
C LEU A 506 -13.61 25.47 -14.06
N VAL A 507 -12.78 24.70 -14.76
CA VAL A 507 -11.49 25.13 -15.32
C VAL A 507 -11.66 25.68 -16.74
N ALA A 508 -12.39 24.94 -17.58
CA ALA A 508 -12.57 25.30 -18.98
C ALA A 508 -13.97 24.91 -19.48
N ASN A 509 -14.46 25.70 -20.44
CA ASN A 509 -15.63 25.39 -21.25
C ASN A 509 -15.47 26.07 -22.62
N SER A 510 -14.88 25.38 -23.58
CA SER A 510 -14.72 25.89 -24.94
C SER A 510 -14.98 24.81 -25.98
N GLU A 511 -15.33 25.23 -27.21
CA GLU A 511 -15.42 24.30 -28.35
C GLU A 511 -14.09 23.58 -28.64
N ALA A 512 -12.95 24.10 -28.17
CA ALA A 512 -11.63 23.52 -28.43
C ALA A 512 -11.14 22.57 -27.32
N GLU A 513 -11.53 22.83 -26.06
CA GLU A 513 -11.05 22.10 -24.87
C GLU A 513 -12.13 21.23 -24.22
N GLY A 514 -13.39 21.40 -24.62
CA GLY A 514 -14.52 20.76 -23.96
C GLY A 514 -14.82 21.39 -22.60
N VAL A 515 -15.48 20.63 -21.72
CA VAL A 515 -15.82 21.05 -20.36
C VAL A 515 -14.90 20.35 -19.38
N ILE A 516 -14.16 21.12 -18.58
CA ILE A 516 -13.20 20.58 -17.62
C ILE A 516 -13.57 21.03 -16.21
N VAL A 517 -13.92 20.08 -15.36
CA VAL A 517 -14.18 20.31 -13.93
C VAL A 517 -13.06 19.67 -13.12
N LYS A 518 -12.38 20.47 -12.31
CA LYS A 518 -11.34 19.97 -11.41
C LYS A 518 -11.98 19.45 -10.14
N VAL A 519 -11.69 18.20 -9.81
CA VAL A 519 -12.17 17.54 -8.59
C VAL A 519 -10.98 17.10 -7.74
N ASN A 520 -11.19 17.05 -6.44
CA ASN A 520 -10.26 16.59 -5.44
C ASN A 520 -10.94 15.46 -4.68
N LEU A 521 -10.36 14.27 -4.73
CA LEU A 521 -10.90 13.13 -4.01
C LEU A 521 -10.28 13.11 -2.61
N ARG A 522 -11.10 12.88 -1.60
CA ARG A 522 -10.64 12.60 -0.25
C ARG A 522 -11.27 11.33 0.28
N ASN A 523 -10.48 10.36 0.70
CA ASN A 523 -11.02 9.13 1.30
C ASN A 523 -10.54 9.03 2.74
N GLY A 524 -11.43 9.11 3.73
CA GLY A 524 -11.07 8.85 5.13
C GLY A 524 -9.93 9.71 5.69
N GLY A 525 -9.94 11.03 5.45
CA GLY A 525 -8.89 11.96 5.89
C GLY A 525 -7.68 12.07 4.95
N TRP A 526 -7.59 11.20 3.94
CA TRP A 526 -6.56 11.23 2.90
C TRP A 526 -6.98 12.15 1.75
N ASP A 527 -6.07 12.99 1.26
CA ASP A 527 -6.26 13.80 0.05
C ASP A 527 -5.60 13.09 -1.14
N MET A 528 -6.39 12.63 -2.10
CA MET A 528 -5.91 11.87 -3.26
C MET A 528 -5.51 12.78 -4.43
N GLY A 529 -5.41 14.09 -4.19
CA GLY A 529 -4.99 15.06 -5.19
C GLY A 529 -6.09 15.50 -6.14
N ASP A 530 -5.71 16.45 -6.99
CA ASP A 530 -6.60 17.05 -7.98
C ASP A 530 -6.62 16.22 -9.25
N MET A 531 -7.77 16.10 -9.87
CA MET A 531 -7.97 15.42 -11.14
C MET A 531 -9.07 16.10 -11.95
N ASP A 532 -9.00 15.94 -13.25
CA ASP A 532 -9.98 16.53 -14.15
C ASP A 532 -11.08 15.53 -14.51
N LEU A 533 -12.31 16.05 -14.55
CA LEU A 533 -13.48 15.45 -15.18
C LEU A 533 -13.74 16.21 -16.48
N VAL A 534 -13.67 15.50 -17.61
CA VAL A 534 -13.68 16.11 -18.95
C VAL A 534 -14.87 15.60 -19.75
N ILE A 535 -15.63 16.52 -20.34
CA ILE A 535 -16.49 16.27 -21.53
C ILE A 535 -15.71 16.79 -22.73
N GLY A 536 -15.45 15.96 -23.73
CA GLY A 536 -14.63 16.32 -24.89
C GLY A 536 -15.29 17.37 -25.80
N PRO A 537 -14.52 18.05 -26.66
CA PRO A 537 -15.03 18.92 -27.71
C PRO A 537 -16.12 18.27 -28.57
N GLY A 538 -17.34 18.83 -28.57
CA GLY A 538 -18.46 18.34 -29.39
C GLY A 538 -19.26 17.19 -28.79
N GLU A 539 -18.93 16.73 -27.58
CA GLU A 539 -19.72 15.76 -26.83
C GLU A 539 -20.88 16.45 -26.09
N SER A 540 -22.10 15.93 -26.25
CA SER A 540 -23.32 16.50 -25.65
C SER A 540 -23.92 15.66 -24.51
N GLY A 541 -23.22 14.60 -24.09
CA GLY A 541 -23.68 13.68 -23.07
C GLY A 541 -23.16 14.00 -21.67
N PRO A 542 -23.82 13.50 -20.61
CA PRO A 542 -23.28 13.63 -19.28
C PRO A 542 -21.98 12.81 -19.14
N ALA A 543 -20.88 13.46 -18.76
CA ALA A 543 -19.68 12.71 -18.38
C ALA A 543 -19.88 12.14 -16.99
N VAL A 544 -19.75 10.82 -16.87
CA VAL A 544 -19.89 10.12 -15.61
C VAL A 544 -18.59 9.44 -15.25
N LYS A 545 -18.09 9.71 -14.04
CA LYS A 545 -16.88 9.08 -13.52
C LYS A 545 -17.18 8.42 -12.19
N LYS A 546 -16.86 7.14 -12.11
CA LYS A 546 -17.05 6.31 -10.92
C LYS A 546 -15.90 6.54 -9.95
N PHE A 547 -16.26 6.80 -8.69
CA PHE A 547 -15.35 6.99 -7.58
C PHE A 547 -15.83 6.16 -6.40
N ALA A 548 -15.27 4.97 -6.26
CA ALA A 548 -15.69 4.03 -5.25
C ALA A 548 -17.17 3.68 -5.35
N ARG A 549 -17.93 3.91 -4.28
CA ARG A 549 -19.37 3.64 -4.16
C ARG A 549 -20.22 4.75 -4.78
N VAL A 550 -19.57 5.86 -5.15
CA VAL A 550 -20.20 7.10 -5.57
C VAL A 550 -19.82 7.41 -7.01
N TRP A 551 -20.75 7.97 -7.76
CA TRP A 551 -20.60 8.34 -9.16
C TRP A 551 -20.75 9.85 -9.24
N ILE A 552 -19.89 10.48 -10.03
CA ILE A 552 -20.00 11.90 -10.34
C ILE A 552 -20.49 12.00 -11.76
N GLY A 553 -21.60 12.69 -11.96
CA GLY A 553 -22.11 13.07 -13.27
C GLY A 553 -21.92 14.56 -13.48
N LEU A 554 -21.35 14.95 -14.62
CA LEU A 554 -21.47 16.30 -15.18
C LEU A 554 -22.69 16.27 -16.10
N LEU A 555 -23.81 16.84 -15.64
CA LEU A 555 -25.12 16.74 -16.31
C LEU A 555 -25.25 17.67 -17.52
N GLY A 556 -24.51 18.78 -17.55
CA GLY A 556 -24.57 19.72 -18.65
C GLY A 556 -23.92 21.07 -18.33
N VAL A 557 -23.95 21.95 -19.32
CA VAL A 557 -23.39 23.30 -19.26
C VAL A 557 -24.46 24.31 -19.65
N GLY A 558 -24.53 25.42 -18.92
CA GLY A 558 -25.50 26.48 -19.13
C GLY A 558 -24.92 27.87 -18.96
N THR A 559 -25.81 28.85 -18.91
CA THR A 559 -25.51 30.25 -18.59
C THR A 559 -26.46 30.74 -17.53
N ASP A 560 -25.94 31.45 -16.54
CA ASP A 560 -26.80 32.08 -15.53
C ASP A 560 -27.45 33.39 -16.02
N GLU A 561 -28.23 34.03 -15.14
CA GLU A 561 -28.94 35.28 -15.43
C GLU A 561 -28.01 36.46 -15.81
N SER A 562 -26.73 36.39 -15.45
CA SER A 562 -25.72 37.40 -15.80
C SER A 562 -25.01 37.10 -17.13
N GLY A 563 -25.32 35.95 -17.75
CA GLY A 563 -24.64 35.44 -18.94
C GLY A 563 -23.31 34.74 -18.64
N ALA A 564 -23.02 34.47 -17.36
CA ALA A 564 -21.82 33.74 -16.98
C ALA A 564 -22.02 32.23 -17.18
N VAL A 565 -20.98 31.57 -17.69
CA VAL A 565 -20.97 30.13 -17.97
C VAL A 565 -21.05 29.33 -16.67
N THR A 566 -21.87 28.29 -16.68
CA THR A 566 -22.01 27.36 -15.56
C THR A 566 -21.97 25.89 -15.99
N ALA A 567 -21.55 25.01 -15.09
CA ALA A 567 -21.62 23.56 -15.26
C ALA A 567 -22.44 22.94 -14.12
N THR A 568 -23.30 21.97 -14.43
CA THR A 568 -24.14 21.27 -13.46
C THR A 568 -23.54 19.91 -13.13
N VAL A 569 -23.14 19.72 -11.88
CA VAL A 569 -22.55 18.47 -11.39
C VAL A 569 -23.48 17.80 -10.38
N VAL A 570 -23.53 16.47 -10.40
CA VAL A 570 -24.29 15.66 -9.46
C VAL A 570 -23.41 14.54 -8.91
N VAL A 571 -23.61 14.22 -7.63
CA VAL A 571 -22.96 13.10 -6.96
C VAL A 571 -24.03 12.10 -6.59
N PHE A 572 -23.93 10.85 -7.01
CA PHE A 572 -24.98 9.84 -6.82
C PHE A 572 -24.44 8.44 -6.54
N GLU A 573 -25.27 7.55 -6.01
CA GLU A 573 -24.97 6.11 -5.92
C GLU A 573 -25.80 5.39 -6.98
N PRO A 574 -25.22 4.51 -7.81
CA PRO A 574 -26.01 3.78 -8.81
C PRO A 574 -27.06 2.87 -8.19
N GLY A 575 -28.25 2.83 -8.79
CA GLY A 575 -29.29 1.86 -8.45
C GLY A 575 -30.14 2.17 -7.21
N LYS A 576 -30.04 3.38 -6.65
CA LYS A 576 -30.89 3.83 -5.53
C LYS A 576 -31.50 5.19 -5.83
#